data_AF-L0KI11-F1
#
_entry.id   AF-L0KI11-F1
#
_cell.length_a   1.000
_cell.length_b   1.000
_cell.length_c   1.000
_cell.angle_alpha   90.00
_cell.angle_beta   90.00
_cell.angle_gamma   90.00
#
_symmetry.space_group_name_H-M   'P 1'
#
loop_
_entity.id
_entity.type
_entity.pdbx_description
1 polymer ?
#
loop_
_entity_poly.entity_id
_entity_poly.type
_entity_poly.pdbx_seq_one_letter_code
_entity_poly.pdbx_strand_id
1 'polypeptide(L)' 'MLDRPIRTDTLYPNDLDTLRAVFDAMCQEFAILPDTAAAHSIARELIRLFQTGITESAMLMIAVRARWQDDWQTEASNAA' A
#
# COMPACT_ATOMS: atom_id res chain seq x y z
N MET A 1 14.13 -27.74 0.58
CA MET A 1 14.15 -26.35 0.10
C MET A 1 12.72 -26.05 -0.30
N LEU A 2 12.01 -25.21 0.47
CA LEU A 2 10.61 -24.89 0.15
C LEU A 2 10.63 -24.06 -1.13
N ASP A 3 10.17 -24.64 -2.24
CA ASP A 3 9.79 -23.89 -3.44
C ASP A 3 8.66 -22.94 -3.03
N ARG A 4 9.04 -21.76 -2.57
CA ARG A 4 8.13 -20.63 -2.48
C ARG A 4 7.76 -20.33 -3.92
N PRO A 5 6.52 -20.56 -4.37
CA PRO A 5 6.13 -20.11 -5.69
C PRO A 5 6.32 -18.60 -5.68
N ILE A 6 7.34 -18.13 -6.39
CA ILE A 6 7.42 -16.74 -6.80
C ILE A 6 6.17 -16.59 -7.65
N ARG A 7 5.11 -16.03 -7.06
CA ARG A 7 3.88 -15.69 -7.79
C ARG A 7 4.36 -14.71 -8.85
N THR A 8 4.45 -15.21 -10.08
CA THR A 8 4.86 -14.48 -11.26
C THR A 8 4.14 -13.13 -11.26
N ASP A 9 4.91 -12.06 -11.42
CA ASP A 9 4.61 -10.62 -11.31
C ASP A 9 3.44 -10.10 -12.18
N THR A 10 2.33 -10.82 -12.21
CA THR A 10 1.20 -10.57 -13.09
C THR A 10 0.07 -10.06 -12.22
N LEU A 11 -0.02 -8.74 -12.09
CA LEU A 11 -1.22 -8.09 -11.59
C LEU A 11 -2.32 -8.34 -12.63
N TYR A 12 -3.29 -9.18 -12.30
CA TYR A 12 -4.44 -9.38 -13.17
C TYR A 12 -5.32 -8.11 -13.14
N PRO A 13 -6.14 -7.85 -14.17
CA PRO A 13 -7.03 -6.69 -14.18
C PRO A 13 -7.89 -6.57 -12.91
N ASN A 14 -8.40 -7.69 -12.38
CA ASN A 14 -9.15 -7.74 -11.14
C ASN A 14 -8.32 -7.35 -9.89
N ASP A 15 -7.01 -7.64 -9.91
CA ASP A 15 -6.10 -7.24 -8.84
C ASP A 15 -5.84 -5.75 -8.89
N LEU A 16 -5.73 -5.18 -10.10
CA LEU A 16 -5.61 -3.74 -10.30
C LEU A 16 -6.86 -3.00 -9.81
N ASP A 17 -8.06 -3.54 -10.06
CA ASP A 17 -9.31 -2.98 -9.53
C ASP A 17 -9.32 -2.98 -8.00
N THR A 18 -8.85 -4.08 -7.39
CA THR A 18 -8.74 -4.20 -5.94
C THR A 18 -7.73 -3.20 -5.36
N LEU A 19 -6.53 -3.12 -5.95
CA LEU A 19 -5.49 -2.19 -5.55
C LEU A 19 -5.95 -0.73 -5.72
N ARG A 20 -6.68 -0.43 -6.80
CA ARG A 20 -7.24 0.89 -7.05
C ARG A 20 -8.27 1.28 -5.99
N ALA A 21 -9.21 0.40 -5.69
CA ALA A 21 -10.22 0.65 -4.66
C ALA A 21 -9.59 0.88 -3.28
N VAL A 22 -8.58 0.08 -2.92
CA VAL A 22 -7.84 0.29 -1.67
C VAL A 22 -7.08 1.61 -1.70
N PHE A 23 -6.37 1.91 -2.78
CA PHE A 23 -5.63 3.17 -2.93
C PHE A 23 -6.53 4.41 -2.77
N ASP A 24 -7.68 4.42 -3.46
CA ASP A 24 -8.63 5.53 -3.41
C ASP A 24 -9.19 5.69 -1.98
N ALA A 25 -9.52 4.58 -1.31
CA ALA A 25 -9.97 4.59 0.08
C ALA A 25 -8.90 5.13 1.04
N MET A 26 -7.63 4.74 0.87
CA MET A 26 -6.53 5.23 1.70
C MET A 26 -6.26 6.72 1.46
N CYS A 27 -6.31 7.18 0.21
CA CYS A 27 -6.16 8.60 -0.12
C CYS A 27 -7.28 9.42 0.52
N GLN A 28 -8.52 8.95 0.47
CA GLN A 28 -9.64 9.60 1.13
C GLN A 28 -9.51 9.62 2.66
N GLU A 29 -9.12 8.49 3.26
CA GLU A 29 -8.95 8.35 4.72
C GLU A 29 -7.88 9.31 5.27
N PHE A 30 -6.79 9.51 4.54
CA PHE A 30 -5.70 10.39 4.94
C PHE A 30 -5.80 11.81 4.37
N ALA A 31 -6.89 12.15 3.67
CA ALA A 31 -7.06 13.42 2.97
C ALA A 31 -5.87 13.77 2.04
N ILE A 32 -5.32 12.75 1.38
CA ILE A 32 -4.19 12.87 0.45
C ILE A 32 -4.75 13.08 -0.96
N LEU A 33 -4.25 14.11 -1.65
CA LEU A 33 -4.56 14.29 -3.05
C LEU A 33 -3.85 13.23 -3.91
N PRO A 34 -4.54 12.67 -4.92
CA PRO A 34 -3.87 11.88 -5.94
C PRO A 34 -2.77 12.75 -6.59
N ASP A 35 -1.67 12.14 -6.98
CA ASP A 35 -0.47 12.78 -7.55
C ASP A 35 0.51 13.44 -6.56
N THR A 36 0.26 13.37 -5.26
CA THR A 36 1.25 13.79 -4.24
C THR A 36 2.31 12.71 -4.01
N ALA A 37 3.48 13.09 -3.46
CA ALA A 37 4.52 12.13 -3.07
C ALA A 37 4.01 11.09 -2.05
N ALA A 38 3.12 11.53 -1.16
CA ALA A 38 2.40 10.69 -0.21
C ALA A 38 1.56 9.61 -0.91
N ALA A 39 0.74 10.00 -1.89
CA ALA A 39 -0.06 9.06 -2.69
C ALA A 39 0.84 8.04 -3.41
N HIS A 40 1.94 8.49 -4.03
CA HIS A 40 2.89 7.59 -4.68
C HIS A 40 3.53 6.60 -3.69
N SER A 41 3.76 7.01 -2.44
CA SER A 41 4.27 6.11 -1.40
C SER A 41 3.26 5.01 -1.06
N ILE A 42 2.00 5.37 -0.89
CA ILE A 42 0.90 4.42 -0.65
C ILE A 42 0.78 3.43 -1.81
N ALA A 43 0.77 3.91 -3.05
CA ALA A 43 0.66 3.05 -4.22
C ALA A 43 1.82 2.02 -4.31
N ARG A 44 3.06 2.46 -4.05
CA ARG A 44 4.22 1.56 -4.02
C ARG A 44 4.12 0.50 -2.94
N GLU A 45 3.68 0.88 -1.74
CA GLU A 45 3.54 -0.08 -0.63
C GLU A 45 2.42 -1.09 -0.92
N LEU A 46 1.30 -0.66 -1.51
CA LEU A 46 0.23 -1.57 -1.92
C LEU A 46 0.72 -2.62 -2.93
N ILE A 47 1.48 -2.21 -3.94
CA ILE A 47 2.09 -3.13 -4.91
C ILE A 47 3.05 -4.10 -4.21
N ARG A 48 3.89 -3.59 -3.30
CA ARG A 48 4.85 -4.42 -2.54
C ARG A 48 4.13 -5.48 -1.70
N LEU A 49 3.08 -5.08 -0.98
CA LEU A 49 2.27 -6.00 -0.17
C LEU A 49 1.61 -7.06 -1.05
N PHE A 50 1.07 -6.66 -2.20
CA PHE A 50 0.47 -7.59 -3.16
C PHE A 50 1.47 -8.64 -3.67
N GLN A 51 2.68 -8.20 -4.03
CA GLN A 51 3.77 -9.06 -4.46
C GLN A 51 4.23 -10.03 -3.36
N THR A 52 4.09 -9.67 -2.09
CA THR A 52 4.35 -10.59 -0.96
C THR A 52 3.24 -11.61 -0.72
N GLY A 53 2.12 -11.50 -1.43
CA GLY A 53 0.99 -12.41 -1.39
C GLY A 53 -0.21 -11.91 -0.59
N ILE A 54 -0.15 -10.69 -0.05
CA ILE A 54 -1.28 -10.04 0.64
C ILE A 54 -2.19 -9.45 -0.43
N THR A 55 -3.29 -10.13 -0.72
CA THR A 55 -4.21 -9.76 -1.80
C THR A 55 -5.58 -9.31 -1.30
N GLU A 56 -5.87 -9.53 -0.01
CA GLU A 56 -7.14 -9.12 0.59
C GLU A 56 -7.15 -7.62 0.91
N SER A 57 -8.19 -6.92 0.46
CA SER A 57 -8.34 -5.47 0.63
C SER A 57 -8.22 -5.02 2.08
N ALA A 58 -8.86 -5.74 3.01
CA ALA A 58 -8.82 -5.39 4.43
C ALA A 58 -7.39 -5.48 5.00
N MET A 59 -6.65 -6.52 4.62
CA MET A 59 -5.26 -6.72 5.05
C MET A 59 -4.33 -5.65 4.46
N LEU A 60 -4.54 -5.29 3.19
CA LEU A 60 -3.81 -4.19 2.55
C LEU A 60 -4.04 -2.86 3.28
N MET A 61 -5.28 -2.52 3.60
CA MET A 61 -5.61 -1.29 4.35
C MET A 61 -4.97 -1.29 5.74
N ILE A 62 -5.06 -2.40 6.49
CA ILE A 62 -4.44 -2.51 7.82
C ILE A 62 -2.93 -2.29 7.74
N ALA A 63 -2.26 -2.94 6.79
CA ALA A 63 -0.82 -2.82 6.61
C ALA A 63 -0.39 -1.39 6.24
N VAL A 64 -1.12 -0.73 5.33
CA VAL A 64 -0.84 0.67 4.98
C VAL A 64 -1.06 1.61 6.17
N ARG A 65 -2.13 1.44 6.95
CA ARG A 65 -2.37 2.24 8.17
C ARG A 65 -1.26 2.10 9.19
N ALA A 66 -0.83 0.87 9.46
CA ALA A 66 0.26 0.59 10.39
C ALA A 66 1.55 1.28 9.95
N ARG A 67 1.86 1.22 8.65
CA ARG A 67 3.04 1.89 8.06
C ARG A 67 2.92 3.41 8.11
N TRP A 68 1.74 3.96 7.83
CA TRP A 68 1.50 5.41 7.83
C TRP A 68 1.68 6.03 9.21
N GLN A 69 1.27 5.31 10.26
CA GLN A 69 1.49 5.73 11.65
C GLN A 69 2.98 5.72 12.05
N ASP A 70 3.77 4.81 11.46
CA ASP A 70 5.20 4.64 11.75
C ASP A 70 6.09 5.63 10.97
N ASP A 71 5.87 5.77 9.65
CA ASP A 71 6.66 6.65 8.78
C ASP A 71 6.42 8.15 9.11
N TRP A 72 5.20 8.57 9.50
CA TRP A 72 4.90 10.00 9.77
C TRP A 72 5.23 10.46 11.21
N GLN A 73 5.36 9.55 12.18
CA GLN A 73 5.94 9.91 13.49
C GLN A 73 7.40 10.38 13.34
N THR A 74 8.12 9.89 12.33
CA THR A 74 9.54 10.20 12.14
C THR A 74 9.77 11.55 11.44
N GLU A 75 8.89 11.97 10.53
CA GLU A 75 8.99 13.30 9.89
C GLU A 75 8.58 14.46 10.81
N ALA A 76 7.71 14.21 11.81
CA ALA A 76 7.37 15.21 12.83
C ALA A 76 8.51 15.45 13.84
N SER A 77 9.38 14.46 14.08
CA SER A 77 10.50 14.57 15.03
C SER A 77 11.77 15.23 14.47
N ASN A 78 11.86 15.51 13.17
CA ASN A 78 13.02 16.19 12.55
C ASN A 78 12.83 17.70 12.33
N ALA A 79 11.78 18.29 12.93
CA ALA A 79 11.49 19.73 12.86
C ALA A 79 11.47 20.42 14.24
N ALA A 80 12.25 19.93 15.21
CA ALA A 80 12.40 20.54 16.54
C ALA A 80 13.86 20.88 16.85
#